data_AF-A0A920PEZ7-F1
#
_entry.id   AF-A0A920PEZ7-F1
#
_cell.length_a   1.000
_cell.length_b   1.000
_cell.length_c   1.000
_cell.angle_alpha   90.00
_cell.angle_beta   90.00
_cell.angle_gamma   90.00
#
_symmetry.space_group_name_H-M   'P 1'
#
loop_
_entity.id
_entity.type
_entity.pdbx_description
1 polymer ?
#
loop_
_entity_poly.entity_id
_entity_poly.type
_entity_poly.pdbx_seq_one_letter_code
_entity_poly.pdbx_strand_id
1 'polypeptide(L)'
;MKDFGDDYVTSLSLGMSMMTSDHINCSLIDVKKNNVEQIYVVPVSSTPYNTLVRQWRYIFKLEDQPTYADVNQVDTQGVMFLDTISDNIYAKKIILEYAKEISTNEENEVVIIIAMVRLMLMITRKN
;
A
#
# COMPACT_ATOMS: atom_id res chain seq x y z
N MET A 1 13.33 -11.55 -13.15
CA MET A 1 12.96 -11.13 -11.78
C MET A 1 13.76 -11.99 -10.82
N LYS A 2 14.41 -11.42 -9.81
CA LYS A 2 14.95 -12.22 -8.70
C LYS A 2 13.74 -12.76 -7.91
N ASP A 3 13.79 -14.03 -7.55
CA ASP A 3 12.79 -14.64 -6.67
C ASP A 3 12.88 -13.95 -5.31
N PHE A 4 11.74 -13.54 -4.76
CA PHE A 4 11.66 -12.86 -3.46
C PHE A 4 11.61 -13.85 -2.29
N GLY A 5 11.38 -15.14 -2.55
CA GLY A 5 10.95 -16.12 -1.54
C GLY A 5 11.92 -16.39 -0.39
N ASP A 6 13.23 -16.39 -0.64
CA ASP A 6 14.20 -16.83 0.39
C ASP A 6 14.75 -15.67 1.22
N ASP A 7 14.91 -14.49 0.61
CA ASP A 7 15.55 -13.32 1.20
C ASP A 7 14.54 -12.31 1.76
N TYR A 8 13.22 -12.49 1.59
CA TYR A 8 12.24 -11.48 1.98
C TYR A 8 11.05 -12.07 2.74
N VAL A 9 10.68 -11.44 3.87
CA VAL A 9 9.45 -11.75 4.60
C VAL A 9 8.37 -10.76 4.14
N THR A 10 7.27 -11.31 3.61
CA THR A 10 6.12 -10.49 3.16
C THR A 10 4.95 -10.75 4.09
N SER A 11 4.28 -9.68 4.50
CA SER A 11 3.04 -9.76 5.28
C SER A 11 1.97 -8.88 4.63
N LEU A 12 0.75 -9.38 4.61
CA LEU A 12 -0.39 -8.67 4.05
C LEU A 12 -1.41 -8.41 5.17
N SER A 13 -1.57 -7.14 5.54
CA SER A 13 -2.60 -6.72 6.48
C SER A 13 -3.84 -6.30 5.73
N LEU A 14 -4.82 -7.19 5.68
CA LEU A 14 -6.15 -6.89 5.16
C LEU A 14 -7.07 -6.54 6.33
N GLY A 15 -7.80 -5.43 6.23
CA GLY A 15 -8.74 -5.05 7.28
C GLY A 15 -9.42 -3.71 7.04
N MET A 16 -10.32 -3.34 7.94
CA MET A 16 -10.87 -1.98 8.00
C MET A 16 -9.84 -1.02 8.58
N SER A 17 -8.71 -0.84 7.88
CA SER A 17 -7.58 0.04 8.21
C SER A 17 -7.94 1.54 8.33
N MET A 18 -9.24 1.86 8.33
CA MET A 18 -9.82 3.17 8.59
C MET A 18 -10.38 3.30 10.02
N MET A 19 -10.85 2.19 10.62
CA MET A 19 -11.56 2.20 11.90
C MET A 19 -10.79 1.51 13.02
N THR A 20 -9.83 0.64 12.71
CA THR A 20 -8.95 0.01 13.69
C THR A 20 -7.52 -0.05 13.15
N SER A 21 -6.54 -0.11 14.05
CA SER A 21 -5.12 -0.30 13.71
C SER A 21 -4.57 -1.66 14.14
N ASP A 22 -5.37 -2.47 14.85
CA ASP A 22 -4.91 -3.72 15.46
C ASP A 22 -4.32 -4.71 14.45
N HIS A 23 -4.95 -4.83 13.27
CA HIS A 23 -4.47 -5.71 12.22
C HIS A 23 -3.12 -5.26 11.63
N ILE A 24 -2.88 -3.94 11.56
CA ILE A 24 -1.58 -3.38 11.15
C ILE A 24 -0.54 -3.70 12.23
N ASN A 25 -0.89 -3.50 13.50
CA ASN A 25 -0.01 -3.76 14.62
C ASN A 25 0.37 -5.25 14.74
N CYS A 26 -0.60 -6.16 14.61
CA CYS A 26 -0.36 -7.61 14.61
C CYS A 26 0.61 -8.00 13.48
N SER A 27 0.40 -7.50 12.27
CA SER A 27 1.31 -7.79 11.16
C SER A 27 2.71 -7.22 11.36
N LEU A 28 2.84 -6.02 11.97
CA LEU A 28 4.15 -5.48 12.33
C LEU A 28 4.85 -6.34 13.39
N ILE A 29 4.12 -6.81 14.41
CA ILE A 29 4.65 -7.71 15.43
C ILE A 29 5.12 -9.03 14.80
N ASP A 30 4.32 -9.63 13.93
CA ASP A 30 4.65 -10.90 13.30
C ASP A 30 5.86 -10.78 12.37
N VAL A 31 5.98 -9.67 11.65
CA VAL A 31 7.16 -9.36 10.84
C VAL A 31 8.39 -9.14 11.73
N LYS A 32 8.27 -8.36 12.82
CA LYS A 32 9.36 -8.10 13.78
C LYS A 32 9.88 -9.38 14.47
N LYS A 33 9.03 -10.38 14.73
CA LYS A 33 9.44 -11.69 15.27
C LYS A 33 10.43 -12.44 14.37
N ASN A 34 10.57 -12.07 13.10
CA ASN A 34 11.45 -12.73 12.14
C ASN A 34 12.85 -12.10 12.03
N ASN A 35 13.29 -11.32 13.04
CA ASN A 35 14.62 -10.65 13.07
C ASN A 35 14.91 -9.79 11.83
N VAL A 36 13.90 -9.08 11.33
CA VAL A 36 14.07 -8.14 10.20
C VAL A 36 14.65 -6.81 10.69
N GLU A 37 15.61 -6.26 9.94
CA GLU A 37 16.26 -4.99 10.28
C GLU A 37 15.39 -3.78 9.90
N GLN A 38 14.70 -3.88 8.77
CA GLN A 38 13.91 -2.80 8.19
C GLN A 38 12.60 -3.32 7.60
N ILE A 39 11.50 -2.63 7.94
CA ILE A 39 10.16 -2.90 7.44
C ILE A 39 9.80 -1.80 6.44
N TYR A 40 9.34 -2.19 5.25
CA TYR A 40 8.81 -1.26 4.26
C TYR A 40 7.29 -1.44 4.16
N VAL A 41 6.57 -0.37 4.43
CA VAL A 41 5.11 -0.32 4.33
C VAL A 41 4.74 0.33 3.01
N VAL A 42 4.08 -0.42 2.14
CA VAL A 42 3.61 0.04 0.83
C VAL A 42 2.10 0.31 0.93
N PRO A 43 1.66 1.57 0.91
CA PRO A 43 0.25 1.88 0.80
C PRO A 43 -0.22 1.55 -0.62
N VAL A 44 -1.07 0.53 -0.76
CA VAL A 44 -1.61 0.13 -2.06
C VAL A 44 -2.82 1.01 -2.38
N SER A 45 -2.50 2.24 -2.75
CA SER A 45 -3.42 3.24 -3.25
C SER A 45 -2.86 3.87 -4.52
N SER A 46 -3.75 4.34 -5.39
CA SER A 46 -3.39 5.05 -6.61
C SER A 46 -3.08 6.53 -6.37
N THR A 47 -3.35 7.08 -5.18
CA THR A 47 -3.15 8.51 -4.91
C THR A 47 -2.81 8.75 -3.45
N PRO A 48 -1.89 9.69 -3.13
CA PRO A 48 -1.57 10.03 -1.74
C PRO A 48 -2.64 10.93 -1.10
N TYR A 49 -3.51 11.55 -1.90
CA TYR A 49 -4.40 12.62 -1.44
C TYR A 49 -5.72 12.14 -0.84
N ASN A 50 -5.96 10.84 -0.78
CA ASN A 50 -7.19 10.33 -0.21
C ASN A 50 -7.13 10.27 1.32
N THR A 51 -8.30 10.40 1.93
CA THR A 51 -8.52 10.37 3.37
C THR A 51 -8.03 9.08 4.04
N LEU A 52 -8.01 7.97 3.31
CA LEU A 52 -7.60 6.66 3.83
C LEU A 52 -6.07 6.56 3.96
N VAL A 53 -5.31 7.08 3.00
CA VAL A 53 -3.86 7.22 3.10
C VAL A 53 -3.50 8.18 4.23
N ARG A 54 -4.24 9.28 4.41
CA ARG A 54 -4.05 10.20 5.55
C ARG A 54 -4.28 9.50 6.89
N GLN A 55 -5.32 8.66 6.99
CA GLN A 55 -5.56 7.85 8.19
C GLN A 55 -4.43 6.84 8.45
N TRP A 56 -3.87 6.21 7.42
CA TRP A 56 -2.70 5.34 7.60
C TRP A 56 -1.50 6.12 8.06
N ARG A 57 -1.22 7.28 7.45
CA ARG A 57 -0.14 8.16 7.89
C ARG A 57 -0.34 8.59 9.35
N TYR A 58 -1.57 8.85 9.81
CA TYR A 58 -1.88 9.06 11.23
C TYR A 58 -1.49 7.84 12.10
N ILE A 59 -1.89 6.62 11.72
CA ILE A 59 -1.53 5.38 12.44
C ILE A 59 -0.01 5.23 12.55
N PHE A 60 0.73 5.61 11.50
CA PHE A 60 2.20 5.58 11.45
C PHE A 60 2.88 6.85 11.98
N LYS A 61 2.17 7.73 12.71
CA LYS A 61 2.74 8.95 13.32
C LYS A 61 3.34 9.95 12.31
N LEU A 62 2.83 9.95 11.08
CA LEU A 62 3.22 10.85 9.99
C LEU A 62 2.20 11.98 9.77
N GLU A 63 1.07 11.93 10.47
CA GLU A 63 0.05 12.98 10.56
C GLU A 63 -0.39 13.10 12.01
N ASP A 64 -0.71 14.31 12.46
CA ASP A 64 -1.09 14.56 13.85
C ASP A 64 -2.58 14.28 14.12
N GLN A 65 -3.41 14.32 13.08
CA GLN A 65 -4.88 14.27 13.23
C GLN A 65 -5.47 13.08 12.45
N PRO A 66 -6.38 12.30 13.07
CA PRO A 66 -7.10 11.26 12.37
C PRO A 66 -8.08 11.86 11.35
N THR A 67 -8.34 11.12 10.27
CA THR A 67 -9.32 11.50 9.25
C THR A 67 -10.63 10.72 9.37
N TYR A 68 -10.61 9.53 9.96
CA TYR A 68 -11.78 8.67 10.14
C TYR A 68 -12.08 8.37 11.61
N ALA A 69 -11.12 7.79 12.31
CA ALA A 69 -11.27 7.36 13.68
C ALA A 69 -9.97 7.62 14.45
N ASP A 70 -10.10 8.01 15.70
CA ASP A 70 -8.96 8.05 16.61
C ASP A 70 -8.63 6.61 17.04
N VAL A 71 -7.48 6.13 16.59
CA VAL A 71 -7.02 4.75 16.77
C VAL A 71 -5.59 4.76 17.28
N ASN A 72 -5.19 3.68 17.94
CA ASN A 72 -3.83 3.54 18.44
C ASN A 72 -2.81 3.66 17.30
N GLN A 73 -1.79 4.49 17.49
CA GLN A 73 -0.65 4.59 16.60
C GLN A 73 0.33 3.44 16.85
N VAL A 74 1.00 2.99 15.79
CA VAL A 74 1.95 1.87 15.86
C VAL A 74 3.36 2.33 16.24
N ASP A 75 4.19 1.37 16.67
CA ASP A 75 5.62 1.60 16.82
C ASP A 75 6.31 1.66 15.44
N THR A 76 6.95 2.79 15.17
CA THR A 76 7.59 3.12 13.89
C THR A 76 9.10 2.87 13.89
N GLN A 77 9.68 2.36 14.97
CA GLN A 77 11.09 1.99 14.98
C GLN A 77 11.39 0.90 13.94
N GLY A 78 12.33 1.19 13.03
CA GLY A 78 12.68 0.29 11.92
C GLY A 78 11.60 0.18 10.84
N VAL A 79 10.64 1.12 10.78
CA VAL A 79 9.55 1.13 9.79
C VAL A 79 9.71 2.33 8.86
N MET A 80 9.66 2.07 7.56
CA MET A 80 9.66 3.07 6.51
C MET A 80 8.32 3.00 5.77
N PHE A 81 7.55 4.08 5.82
CA PHE A 81 6.31 4.22 5.08
C PHE A 81 6.61 4.81 3.69
N LEU A 82 6.25 4.08 2.64
CA LEU A 82 6.54 4.46 1.27
C LEU A 82 5.41 5.24 0.62
N ASP A 83 5.70 5.87 -0.51
CA ASP A 83 4.71 6.58 -1.30
C ASP A 83 3.74 5.62 -1.99
N THR A 84 2.55 6.15 -2.30
CA THR A 84 1.54 5.46 -3.11
C THR A 84 1.99 5.30 -4.56
N ILE A 85 1.34 4.41 -5.30
CA ILE A 85 1.67 4.13 -6.71
C ILE A 85 1.60 5.39 -7.58
N SER A 86 0.62 6.29 -7.34
CA SER A 86 0.48 7.57 -8.04
C SER A 86 0.65 7.44 -9.57
N ASP A 87 1.40 8.36 -10.19
CA ASP A 87 1.55 8.48 -11.65
C ASP A 87 2.59 7.54 -12.27
N ASN A 88 2.88 6.42 -11.60
CA ASN A 88 3.92 5.48 -12.01
C ASN A 88 3.70 4.95 -13.44
N ILE A 89 4.79 4.91 -14.22
CA ILE A 89 4.77 4.48 -15.62
C ILE A 89 4.25 3.06 -15.81
N TYR A 90 4.49 2.15 -14.86
CA TYR A 90 4.01 0.77 -14.94
C TYR A 90 2.50 0.68 -14.72
N ALA A 91 1.93 1.49 -13.81
CA ALA A 91 0.49 1.55 -13.64
C ALA A 91 -0.21 2.03 -14.92
N LYS A 92 0.37 3.04 -15.60
CA LYS A 92 -0.11 3.53 -16.90
C LYS A 92 -0.01 2.46 -17.98
N LYS A 93 1.09 1.69 -18.02
CA LYS A 93 1.26 0.58 -18.97
C LYS A 93 0.22 -0.52 -18.77
N ILE A 94 -0.04 -0.93 -17.53
CA ILE A 94 -1.07 -1.93 -17.23
C ILE A 94 -2.44 -1.48 -17.71
N ILE A 95 -2.81 -0.22 -17.45
CA ILE A 95 -4.09 0.34 -17.92
C ILE A 95 -4.15 0.38 -19.45
N LEU A 96 -3.07 0.81 -20.11
CA LEU A 96 -3.00 0.86 -21.57
C LEU A 96 -3.09 -0.53 -22.20
N GLU A 97 -2.36 -1.50 -21.66
CA GLU A 97 -2.37 -2.89 -22.12
C GLU A 97 -3.77 -3.49 -22.01
N TYR A 98 -4.44 -3.28 -20.87
CA TYR A 98 -5.82 -3.72 -20.68
C TYR A 98 -6.80 -3.02 -21.63
N ALA A 99 -6.66 -1.70 -21.83
CA ALA A 99 -7.50 -0.95 -22.78
C ALA A 99 -7.35 -1.47 -24.21
N LYS A 100 -6.12 -1.81 -24.62
CA LYS A 100 -5.84 -2.41 -25.93
C LYS A 100 -6.41 -3.81 -26.07
N GLU A 101 -6.36 -4.60 -25.00
CA GLU A 101 -6.90 -5.97 -24.99
C GLU A 101 -8.42 -5.98 -25.26
N ILE A 102 -9.16 -5.03 -24.70
CA ILE A 102 -10.62 -4.96 -24.83
C ILE A 102 -11.10 -4.11 -26.01
N SER A 103 -10.22 -3.30 -26.60
CA SER A 103 -10.55 -2.38 -27.70
C SER A 103 -10.79 -3.15 -29.00
N THR A 104 -11.76 -2.67 -29.79
CA THR A 104 -12.04 -3.22 -31.12
C THR A 104 -11.58 -2.31 -32.25
N ASN A 105 -11.45 -1.01 -31.99
CA ASN A 105 -11.01 0.02 -32.92
C ASN A 105 -10.34 1.18 -32.17
N GLU A 106 -9.04 1.03 -31.86
CA GLU A 106 -8.28 1.98 -31.03
C GLU A 106 -8.35 3.44 -31.54
N GLU A 107 -8.44 3.65 -32.86
CA GLU A 107 -8.43 4.99 -33.46
C GLU A 107 -9.74 5.77 -33.28
N ASN A 108 -10.84 5.09 -32.95
CA ASN A 108 -12.18 5.69 -32.84
C ASN A 108 -12.82 5.51 -31.45
N GLU A 109 -12.08 4.93 -30.51
CA GLU A 109 -12.54 4.66 -29.15
C GLU A 109 -11.99 5.69 -28.14
N VAL A 110 -12.77 5.95 -27.08
CA VAL A 110 -12.37 6.85 -25.99
C VAL A 110 -12.23 6.04 -24.72
N VAL A 111 -11.08 6.18 -24.04
CA VAL A 111 -10.82 5.53 -22.76
C VAL A 111 -11.31 6.42 -21.61
N ILE A 112 -12.24 5.89 -20.80
CA ILE A 112 -12.70 6.52 -19.56
C ILE A 112 -12.15 5.73 -18.38
N ILE A 113 -11.37 6.39 -17.51
CA ILE A 113 -10.79 5.77 -16.31
C ILE A 113 -11.59 6.22 -15.09
N ILE A 114 -12.15 5.25 -14.36
CA ILE A 114 -12.87 5.48 -13.11
C ILE A 114 -12.09 4.80 -11.98
N ALA A 115 -11.70 5.55 -10.95
CA ALA A 115 -10.89 5.05 -9.85
C ALA A 115 -11.67 4.98 -8.52
N MET A 116 -11.55 3.86 -7.80
CA MET A 116 -12.08 3.62 -6.44
C MET A 116 -11.03 2.83 -5.62
N VAL A 117 -10.89 3.07 -4.30
CA VAL A 117 -9.63 2.81 -3.53
C VAL A 117 -9.76 1.75 -2.43
N ARG A 118 -8.91 0.68 -2.39
CA ARG A 118 -8.44 -0.09 -1.18
C ARG A 118 -7.24 -1.04 -1.45
N LEU A 119 -6.16 -1.03 -0.63
CA LEU A 119 -5.32 -2.16 -0.14
C LEU A 119 -4.02 -1.63 0.57
N MET A 120 -3.34 -2.38 1.44
CA MET A 120 -1.99 -2.04 1.97
C MET A 120 -1.11 -3.31 2.03
N LEU A 121 0.15 -3.23 1.59
CA LEU A 121 1.08 -4.36 1.46
C LEU A 121 2.38 -4.06 2.24
N MET A 122 2.95 -5.04 2.96
CA MET A 122 4.22 -4.89 3.67
C MET A 122 5.26 -5.88 3.15
N ILE A 123 6.44 -5.38 2.80
CA ILE A 123 7.55 -6.17 2.23
C ILE A 123 8.80 -5.90 3.06
N THR A 124 9.54 -6.94 3.44
CA THR A 124 10.76 -6.82 4.27
C THR A 124 11.84 -7.76 3.79
N ARG A 125 13.12 -7.42 4.04
CA ARG A 125 14.28 -8.24 3.68
C ARG A 125 14.83 -8.96 4.92
N LYS A 126 15.19 -10.22 4.75
CA LYS A 126 15.84 -11.12 5.71
C LYS A 126 17.36 -11.10 5.46
N ASN A 127 18.14 -11.31 6.53
CA ASN A 127 19.60 -11.41 6.47
C ASN A 127 20.07 -12.66 5.73
#